data_AF-A0A8T7ERF6-F1
#
_entry.id   AF-A0A8T7ERF6-F1
#
_cell.length_a   1.000
_cell.length_b   1.000
_cell.length_c   1.000
_cell.angle_alpha   90.00
_cell.angle_beta   90.00
_cell.angle_gamma   90.00
#
_symmetry.space_group_name_H-M   'P 1'
#
loop_
_entity.id
_entity.type
_entity.pdbx_description
1 polymer ?
#
loop_
_entity_poly.entity_id
_entity_poly.type
_entity_poly.pdbx_seq_one_letter_code
_entity_poly.pdbx_strand_id
1 'polypeptide(L)'
;MDEEAALQAEHESLEHPIVFAHTIFDGLCAVSGHLLADTLLLRIIAETNYLASIGRLPGGRQMRANVEKLVDIAREQRTAALPDFIAFLEVSREAEVKEAGVALDSGASVRLTTIHGSKGLSSRSSGSPP
;
A
#
# COMPACT_ATOMS: atom_id res chain seq x y z
N MET A 1 -14.45 -25.86 33.89
CA MET A 1 -15.22 -24.60 33.88
C MET A 1 -14.39 -23.46 33.29
N ASP A 2 -13.06 -23.45 33.45
CA ASP A 2 -12.23 -22.33 32.95
C ASP A 2 -11.91 -22.38 31.45
N GLU A 3 -11.91 -23.56 30.82
CA GLU A 3 -11.59 -23.72 29.38
C GLU A 3 -12.72 -23.23 28.46
N GLU A 4 -13.97 -23.47 28.84
CA GLU A 4 -15.16 -23.04 28.07
C GLU A 4 -15.35 -21.52 28.15
N ALA A 5 -15.04 -20.90 29.30
CA ALA A 5 -15.04 -19.46 29.48
C ALA A 5 -13.90 -18.76 28.71
N ALA A 6 -12.73 -19.40 28.59
CA ALA A 6 -11.60 -18.89 27.81
C ALA A 6 -11.88 -18.92 26.30
N LEU A 7 -12.50 -20.00 25.79
CA LEU A 7 -12.93 -20.11 24.40
C LEU A 7 -14.03 -19.10 24.07
N GLN A 8 -14.98 -18.87 24.99
CA GLN A 8 -16.03 -17.87 24.82
C GLN A 8 -15.46 -16.44 24.76
N ALA A 9 -14.51 -16.12 25.64
CA ALA A 9 -13.85 -14.81 25.68
C ALA A 9 -12.95 -14.57 24.46
N GLU A 10 -12.28 -15.60 23.95
CA GLU A 10 -11.51 -15.52 22.70
C GLU A 10 -12.42 -15.28 21.49
N HIS A 11 -13.56 -15.98 21.42
CA HIS A 11 -14.54 -15.80 20.35
C HIS A 11 -15.15 -14.38 20.38
N GLU A 12 -15.55 -13.89 21.55
CA GLU A 12 -16.07 -12.53 21.75
C GLU A 12 -15.02 -11.44 21.43
N SER A 13 -13.75 -11.72 21.74
CA SER A 13 -12.61 -10.85 21.39
C SER A 13 -12.36 -10.77 19.88
N LEU A 14 -12.59 -11.86 19.13
CA LEU A 14 -12.46 -11.91 17.67
C LEU A 14 -13.70 -11.40 16.93
N GLU A 15 -14.88 -11.46 17.53
CA GLU A 15 -16.11 -10.91 16.98
C GLU A 15 -15.98 -9.40 16.75
N HIS A 16 -15.36 -8.66 17.69
CA HIS A 16 -15.28 -7.20 17.57
C HIS A 16 -14.41 -6.72 16.38
N PRO A 17 -13.22 -7.27 16.10
CA PRO A 17 -12.46 -6.98 14.89
C PRO A 17 -13.17 -7.38 13.59
N ILE A 18 -13.87 -8.52 13.57
CA ILE A 18 -14.58 -9.01 12.39
C ILE A 18 -15.77 -8.10 12.06
N VAL A 19 -16.59 -7.78 13.06
CA VAL A 19 -17.73 -6.86 12.90
C VAL A 19 -17.25 -5.47 12.47
N PHE A 20 -16.16 -4.98 13.06
CA PHE A 20 -15.54 -3.72 12.64
C PHE A 20 -15.10 -3.77 11.18
N ALA A 21 -14.38 -4.81 10.77
CA ALA A 21 -13.91 -4.96 9.39
C ALA A 21 -15.07 -5.00 8.38
N HIS A 22 -16.12 -5.78 8.67
CA HIS A 22 -17.32 -5.83 7.83
C HIS A 22 -18.03 -4.48 7.73
N THR A 23 -18.21 -3.79 8.87
CA THR A 23 -18.88 -2.48 8.91
C THR A 23 -18.15 -1.45 8.05
N ILE A 24 -16.82 -1.37 8.19
CA ILE A 24 -16.00 -0.47 7.39
C ILE A 24 -16.03 -0.86 5.90
N PHE A 25 -15.88 -2.16 5.60
CA PHE A 25 -15.89 -2.64 4.21
C PHE A 25 -17.20 -2.32 3.51
N ASP A 26 -18.35 -2.64 4.10
CA ASP A 26 -19.67 -2.38 3.53
C ASP A 26 -19.89 -0.86 3.31
N GLY A 27 -19.50 -0.05 4.30
CA GLY A 27 -19.60 1.41 4.21
C GLY A 27 -18.71 2.02 3.12
N LEU A 28 -17.55 1.42 2.84
CA LEU A 28 -16.66 1.82 1.75
C LEU A 28 -17.18 1.36 0.39
N CYS A 29 -17.66 0.11 0.29
CA CYS A 29 -18.26 -0.44 -0.93
C CYS A 29 -19.49 0.34 -1.38
N ALA A 30 -20.32 0.82 -0.43
CA ALA A 30 -21.49 1.62 -0.73
C ALA A 30 -21.18 2.96 -1.42
N VAL A 31 -19.97 3.51 -1.21
CA VAL A 31 -19.58 4.82 -1.78
C VAL A 31 -18.54 4.72 -2.89
N SER A 32 -17.85 3.58 -3.04
CA SER A 32 -16.66 3.46 -3.89
C SER A 32 -16.94 3.77 -5.37
N GLY A 33 -18.14 3.46 -5.87
CA GLY A 33 -18.55 3.74 -7.25
C GLY A 33 -18.71 5.23 -7.59
N HIS A 34 -18.71 6.11 -6.60
CA HIS A 34 -18.89 7.56 -6.78
C HIS A 34 -17.66 8.38 -6.36
N LEU A 35 -16.60 7.72 -5.89
CA LEU A 35 -15.39 8.36 -5.41
C LEU A 35 -14.21 8.13 -6.34
N LEU A 36 -13.35 9.13 -6.42
CA LEU A 36 -12.03 8.99 -7.02
C LEU A 36 -11.12 8.16 -6.12
N ALA A 37 -10.12 7.52 -6.72
CA ALA A 37 -9.21 6.62 -6.00
C ALA A 37 -8.49 7.30 -4.81
N ASP A 38 -8.05 8.55 -4.97
CA ASP A 38 -7.39 9.31 -3.89
C ASP A 38 -8.31 9.54 -2.69
N THR A 39 -9.57 9.89 -2.96
CA THR A 39 -10.60 10.14 -1.96
C THR A 39 -10.99 8.85 -1.23
N LEU A 40 -11.14 7.75 -1.98
CA LEU A 40 -11.40 6.44 -1.40
C LEU A 40 -10.24 5.96 -0.52
N LEU A 41 -8.99 6.13 -0.95
CA LEU A 41 -7.80 5.80 -0.17
C LEU A 41 -7.71 6.61 1.13
N LEU A 42 -7.93 7.92 1.06
CA LEU A 42 -7.96 8.78 2.24
C LEU A 42 -9.03 8.35 3.24
N ARG A 43 -10.21 7.95 2.74
CA ARG A 43 -11.29 7.45 3.59
C ARG A 43 -10.91 6.13 4.25
N ILE A 44 -10.37 5.16 3.50
CA ILE A 44 -9.86 3.90 4.06
C ILE A 44 -8.86 4.18 5.19
N ILE A 45 -7.89 5.06 4.96
CA ILE A 45 -6.87 5.43 5.93
C ILE A 45 -7.48 6.00 7.21
N ALA A 46 -8.46 6.89 7.08
CA ALA A 46 -9.11 7.55 8.20
C ALA A 46 -9.96 6.57 9.02
N GLU A 47 -10.84 5.82 8.36
CA GLU A 47 -11.81 4.90 8.99
C GLU A 47 -11.09 3.73 9.71
N THR A 48 -9.93 3.31 9.22
CA THR A 48 -9.15 2.20 9.82
C THR A 48 -8.00 2.66 10.71
N ASN A 49 -7.75 3.97 10.80
CA ASN A 49 -6.58 4.55 11.46
C ASN A 49 -5.23 3.95 10.96
N TYR A 50 -5.18 3.54 9.69
CA TYR A 50 -4.12 2.68 9.15
C TYR A 50 -2.72 3.25 9.35
N LEU A 51 -2.53 4.55 9.11
CA LEU A 51 -1.21 5.18 9.24
C LEU A 51 -0.68 5.16 10.68
N ALA A 52 -1.56 5.26 11.68
CA ALA A 52 -1.16 5.15 13.08
C ALA A 52 -0.83 3.71 13.46
N SER A 53 -1.55 2.74 12.89
CA SER A 53 -1.31 1.31 13.10
C SER A 53 0.05 0.88 12.54
N ILE A 54 0.34 1.18 11.26
CA ILE A 54 1.62 0.83 10.64
C ILE A 54 2.80 1.64 11.19
N GLY A 55 2.56 2.86 11.67
CA GLY A 55 3.61 3.73 12.20
C GLY A 55 4.28 3.18 13.47
N ARG A 56 3.62 2.26 14.19
CA ARG A 56 4.14 1.61 15.40
C ARG A 56 5.03 0.39 15.09
N LEU A 57 5.04 -0.09 13.85
CA LEU A 57 5.80 -1.27 13.45
C LEU A 57 7.29 -0.93 13.21
N PRO A 58 8.20 -1.91 13.30
CA PRO A 58 9.56 -1.75 12.81
C PRO A 58 9.55 -1.33 11.33
N GLY A 59 10.23 -0.22 11.00
CA GLY A 59 10.19 0.35 9.66
C GLY A 59 8.93 1.17 9.33
N GLY A 60 8.05 1.40 10.31
CA GLY A 60 6.76 2.09 10.14
C GLY A 60 6.85 3.49 9.50
N ARG A 61 7.96 4.20 9.68
CA ARG A 61 8.23 5.48 8.98
C ARG A 61 8.24 5.30 7.45
N GLN A 62 8.91 4.26 6.95
CA GLN A 62 8.96 3.98 5.52
C GLN A 62 7.62 3.46 5.00
N MET A 63 6.93 2.63 5.78
CA MET A 63 5.60 2.14 5.41
C MET A 63 4.60 3.31 5.27
N ARG A 64 4.61 4.24 6.23
CA ARG A 64 3.82 5.47 6.17
C ARG A 64 4.15 6.30 4.93
N ALA A 65 5.43 6.55 4.67
CA ALA A 65 5.87 7.30 3.49
C ALA A 65 5.41 6.63 2.18
N ASN A 66 5.41 5.30 2.10
CA ASN A 66 4.90 4.58 0.93
C ASN A 66 3.40 4.79 0.74
N VAL A 67 2.61 4.74 1.81
CA VAL A 67 1.15 4.96 1.74
C VAL A 67 0.82 6.39 1.36
N GLU A 68 1.51 7.37 1.94
CA GLU A 68 1.34 8.79 1.59
C GLU A 68 1.67 9.02 0.11
N LYS A 69 2.77 8.44 -0.38
CA LYS A 69 3.14 8.49 -1.80
C LYS A 69 2.10 7.83 -2.70
N LEU A 70 1.48 6.72 -2.29
CA LEU A 70 0.40 6.07 -3.06
C LEU A 70 -0.81 7.01 -3.22
N VAL A 71 -1.16 7.74 -2.17
CA VAL A 71 -2.24 8.75 -2.22
C VAL A 71 -1.87 9.90 -3.14
N ASP A 72 -0.62 10.37 -3.10
CA ASP A 72 -0.17 11.43 -4.00
C ASP A 72 -0.19 10.99 -5.47
N ILE A 73 0.24 9.76 -5.78
CA ILE A 73 0.13 9.17 -7.12
C ILE A 73 -1.34 9.11 -7.57
N ALA A 74 -2.26 8.67 -6.69
CA ALA A 74 -3.68 8.64 -7.01
C ALA A 74 -4.24 10.05 -7.31
N ARG A 75 -3.81 11.05 -6.53
CA ARG A 75 -4.21 12.45 -6.72
C ARG A 75 -3.69 13.04 -8.03
N GLU A 76 -2.46 12.68 -8.43
CA GLU A 76 -1.85 13.11 -9.69
C GLU A 76 -2.59 12.57 -10.92
N GLN A 77 -3.18 11.38 -10.82
CA GLN A 77 -4.01 10.81 -11.90
C GLN A 77 -5.34 11.55 -12.10
N ARG A 78 -5.75 12.41 -11.15
CA ARG A 78 -6.87 13.38 -11.15
C ARG A 78 -8.29 12.88 -11.49
N THR A 79 -8.48 11.76 -12.17
CA THR A 79 -9.79 11.31 -12.67
C THR A 79 -10.00 9.79 -12.65
N ALA A 80 -9.07 9.02 -12.10
CA ALA A 80 -9.20 7.56 -12.09
C ALA A 80 -10.17 7.10 -10.98
N ALA A 81 -11.25 6.43 -11.39
CA ALA A 81 -12.00 5.56 -10.49
C ALA A 81 -11.09 4.41 -10.02
N LEU A 82 -11.47 3.73 -8.95
CA LEU A 82 -10.63 2.66 -8.38
C LEU A 82 -10.17 1.60 -9.40
N PRO A 83 -11.02 1.08 -10.32
CA PRO A 83 -10.58 0.09 -11.30
C PRO A 83 -9.51 0.63 -12.26
N ASP A 84 -9.68 1.86 -12.75
CA ASP A 84 -8.72 2.49 -13.65
C ASP A 84 -7.39 2.76 -12.95
N PHE A 85 -7.46 3.16 -11.67
CA PHE A 85 -6.27 3.37 -10.86
C PHE A 85 -5.52 2.05 -10.60
N ILE A 86 -6.22 0.95 -10.35
CA ILE A 86 -5.61 -0.38 -10.21
C ILE A 86 -4.92 -0.80 -11.51
N ALA A 87 -5.59 -0.66 -12.66
CA ALA A 87 -5.00 -0.97 -13.97
C ALA A 87 -3.75 -0.11 -14.25
N PHE A 88 -3.79 1.17 -13.89
CA PHE A 88 -2.62 2.06 -13.96
C PHE A 88 -1.45 1.56 -13.11
N LEU A 89 -1.70 1.10 -11.88
CA LEU A 89 -0.65 0.56 -11.00
C LEU A 89 -0.04 -0.72 -11.56
N GLU A 90 -0.85 -1.61 -12.16
CA GLU A 90 -0.37 -2.84 -12.78
C GLU A 90 0.57 -2.54 -13.95
N VAL A 91 0.16 -1.65 -14.87
CA VAL A 91 0.99 -1.23 -16.01
C VAL A 91 2.28 -0.54 -15.53
N SER A 92 2.19 0.33 -14.53
CA SER A 92 3.36 1.04 -13.98
C SER A 92 4.35 0.06 -13.33
N ARG A 93 3.86 -0.95 -12.61
CA ARG A 93 4.70 -1.99 -12.00
C ARG A 93 5.41 -2.82 -13.06
N GLU A 94 4.73 -3.18 -14.15
CA GLU A 94 5.36 -3.90 -15.27
C GLU A 94 6.43 -3.08 -15.99
N ALA A 95 6.21 -1.78 -16.15
CA ALA A 95 7.20 -0.87 -16.72
C ALA A 95 8.45 -0.75 -15.82
N GLU A 96 8.26 -0.57 -14.51
CA GLU A 96 9.37 -0.53 -13.54
C GLU A 96 10.21 -1.81 -13.55
N VAL A 97 9.59 -2.98 -13.65
CA VAL A 97 10.32 -4.26 -13.74
C VAL A 97 11.18 -4.35 -15.00
N LYS A 98 10.63 -3.93 -16.14
CA LYS A 98 11.35 -3.93 -17.42
C LYS A 98 12.53 -2.96 -17.41
N GLU A 99 12.38 -1.79 -16.81
CA GLU A 99 13.44 -0.77 -16.74
C GLU A 99 14.52 -1.11 -15.69
N ALA A 100 14.14 -1.75 -14.58
CA ALA A 100 15.08 -2.10 -13.51
C ALA A 100 15.82 -3.43 -13.75
N GLY A 101 15.31 -4.33 -14.59
CA GLY A 101 15.90 -5.65 -14.81
C GLY A 101 15.86 -6.57 -13.57
N VAL A 102 15.03 -6.24 -12.58
CA VAL A 102 14.94 -6.95 -11.28
C VAL A 102 13.69 -7.82 -11.24
N ALA A 103 13.84 -9.10 -10.90
CA ALA A 103 12.72 -9.99 -10.58
C ALA A 103 12.11 -9.59 -9.23
N LEU A 104 10.81 -9.29 -9.21
CA LEU A 104 10.11 -8.97 -7.97
C LEU A 104 9.86 -10.26 -7.17
N ASP A 105 10.31 -10.27 -5.91
CA ASP A 105 9.89 -11.23 -4.89
C ASP A 105 8.37 -11.08 -4.65
N SER A 106 7.66 -12.21 -4.61
CA SER A 106 6.19 -12.31 -4.73
C SER A 106 5.41 -11.97 -3.45
N GLY A 107 6.02 -11.29 -2.49
CA GLY A 107 5.35 -10.84 -1.28
C GLY A 107 4.34 -9.73 -1.56
N ALA A 108 3.11 -9.87 -1.07
CA ALA A 108 1.98 -8.95 -1.17
C ALA A 108 2.19 -7.59 -0.45
N SER A 109 3.33 -6.95 -0.70
CA SER A 109 3.69 -5.63 -0.21
C SER A 109 4.02 -4.76 -1.42
N VAL A 110 3.26 -3.68 -1.61
CA VAL A 110 3.61 -2.66 -2.61
C VAL A 110 4.83 -1.90 -2.09
N ARG A 111 6.01 -2.30 -2.56
CA ARG A 111 7.24 -1.55 -2.33
C ARG A 111 7.33 -0.45 -3.39
N LEU A 112 6.78 0.74 -3.08
CA LEU A 112 6.97 1.95 -3.90
C LEU A 112 8.39 2.51 -3.72
N THR A 113 9.42 1.76 -4.09
CA THR A 113 10.78 2.32 -4.21
C THR A 113 10.79 3.29 -5.38
N THR A 114 10.72 4.59 -5.08
CA THR A 114 11.05 5.62 -6.08
C THR A 114 12.47 5.35 -6.56
N ILE A 115 12.68 5.19 -7.87
CA ILE A 115 14.00 5.36 -8.48
C ILE A 115 14.35 6.85 -8.35
N HIS A 116 14.73 7.29 -7.15
CA HIS A 116 15.51 8.50 -6.96
C HIS A 116 16.98 8.06 -7.06
N GLY A 117 17.39 7.79 -8.29
CA GLY A 117 18.74 7.32 -8.64
C GLY A 117 19.15 7.61 -10.07
N SER A 118 18.39 8.41 -10.83
CA SER A 118 18.86 8.98 -12.09
C SER A 118 19.68 10.24 -11.80
N LYS A 119 20.93 10.07 -11.33
CA LYS A 119 22.03 11.03 -11.50
C LYS A 119 23.38 10.42 -11.14
N GLY A 120 24.19 10.19 -12.18
CA GLY A 120 25.64 10.34 -12.12
C GLY A 120 26.43 9.21 -11.47
N LEU A 121 26.52 8.06 -12.13
CA LEU A 121 27.76 7.26 -12.10
C LEU A 121 28.39 7.29 -13.50
N SER A 122 28.86 8.47 -13.88
CA SER A 122 29.94 8.58 -14.87
C SER A 122 31.25 8.44 -14.10
N SER A 123 31.79 7.23 -14.02
CA SER A 123 33.22 7.04 -13.84
C SER A 123 33.79 6.62 -15.19
N ARG A 124 34.22 7.62 -15.93
CA ARG A 124 35.14 7.46 -17.05
C ARG A 124 36.52 7.17 -16.45
N SER A 125 37.07 5.97 -16.67
CA SER A 125 38.52 5.72 -16.66
C SER A 125 38.75 4.44 -17.48
N SER A 126 39.05 4.50 -18.77
CA SER A 126 40.34 4.83 -19.39
C SER A 126 41.51 4.01 -18.83
N GLY A 127 42.11 3.17 -19.68
CA GLY A 127 43.48 2.70 -19.52
C GLY A 127 43.63 1.18 -19.50
N SER A 128 44.01 0.64 -20.66
CA SER A 128 44.50 -0.74 -20.86
C SER A 128 46.00 -0.84 -20.47
N PRO A 129 46.70 -1.96 -20.71
CA PRO A 129 47.46 -2.74 -19.73
C PRO A 129 48.97 -2.43 -19.76
N PRO A 130 49.79 -3.25 -19.10
CA PRO A 130 50.68 -4.13 -19.88
C PRO A 130 50.52 -5.63 -19.56
#